data_AF-A0ABD5N5E5-F1
#
_entry.id   AF-A0ABD5N5E5-F1
#
_cell.length_a   1.000
_cell.length_b   1.000
_cell.length_c   1.000
_cell.angle_alpha   90.00
_cell.angle_beta   90.00
_cell.angle_gamma   90.00
#
_symmetry.space_group_name_H-M   'P 1'
#
loop_
_entity.id
_entity.type
_entity.pdbx_description
1 polymer ?
#
loop_
_entity_poly.entity_id
_entity_poly.type
_entity_poly.pdbx_seq_one_letter_code
_entity_poly.pdbx_strand_id
1 'polypeptide(L)'
;MISLVLTTMMSLALGVACGLLIPGIERKVHARIQQRVGPPITTPGFWNVMKFLFKKRITPNSPNPALYHLVLTAALACVLAVLAISTPAWWGILGFASVLGVAGLLKVEESVYVFMGSLADSVMSVRMPANDMTRYASFKDAVRTPFERVSAVRSLKMITLGSFPFYIALFIPFVKAGGVGFADVGRLSWPVIGSLSGLLGAATYFIGYNIMTNNRPFDIIKPKVDIIEGGLMEYAAAWRGMYYVLSGVL
;
A
#
# COMPACT_ATOMS: atom_id res chain seq x y z
N MET A 1 27.30 -13.98 9.62
CA MET A 1 26.76 -12.61 9.80
C MET A 1 26.95 -11.73 8.57
N ILE A 2 28.18 -11.61 8.04
CA ILE A 2 28.45 -10.79 6.82
C ILE A 2 27.65 -11.26 5.60
N SER A 3 27.52 -12.56 5.38
CA SER A 3 26.70 -13.13 4.29
C SER A 3 25.21 -12.80 4.41
N LEU A 4 24.67 -12.75 5.64
CA LEU A 4 23.27 -12.38 5.90
C LEU A 4 23.04 -10.89 5.64
N VAL A 5 23.95 -10.03 6.07
CA VAL A 5 23.88 -8.58 5.79
C VAL A 5 24.01 -8.31 4.28
N LEU A 6 24.90 -9.01 3.58
CA LEU A 6 25.07 -8.83 2.13
C LEU A 6 23.84 -9.30 1.35
N THR A 7 23.30 -10.48 1.67
CA THR A 7 22.11 -11.02 0.99
C THR A 7 20.88 -10.15 1.20
N THR A 8 20.71 -9.59 2.40
CA THR A 8 19.61 -8.66 2.70
C THR A 8 19.73 -7.35 1.95
N MET A 9 20.89 -6.71 1.99
CA MET A 9 21.15 -5.49 1.22
C MET A 9 20.91 -5.70 -0.27
N MET A 10 21.38 -6.81 -0.83
CA MET A 10 21.18 -7.14 -2.24
C MET A 10 19.70 -7.37 -2.56
N SER A 11 18.97 -8.10 -1.71
CA SER A 11 17.54 -8.35 -1.90
C SER A 11 16.70 -7.07 -1.85
N LEU A 12 17.01 -6.16 -0.93
CA LEU A 12 16.31 -4.88 -0.80
C LEU A 12 16.60 -3.99 -2.01
N ALA A 13 17.86 -3.93 -2.45
CA ALA A 13 18.24 -3.18 -3.64
C ALA A 13 17.52 -3.71 -4.90
N LEU A 14 17.48 -5.04 -5.08
CA LEU A 14 16.76 -5.67 -6.18
C LEU A 14 15.25 -5.46 -6.09
N GLY A 15 14.66 -5.58 -4.89
CA GLY A 15 13.24 -5.37 -4.66
C GLY A 15 12.81 -3.93 -4.99
N VAL A 16 13.57 -2.94 -4.53
CA VAL A 16 13.31 -1.52 -4.85
C VAL A 16 13.51 -1.25 -6.34
N ALA A 17 14.57 -1.80 -6.96
CA ALA A 17 14.81 -1.64 -8.40
C ALA A 17 13.67 -2.23 -9.24
N CYS A 18 13.22 -3.45 -8.91
CA CYS A 18 12.08 -4.08 -9.59
C CYS A 18 10.79 -3.30 -9.35
N GLY A 19 10.54 -2.86 -8.10
CA GLY A 19 9.35 -2.09 -7.75
C GLY A 19 9.24 -0.75 -8.48
N LEU A 20 10.36 -0.12 -8.83
CA LEU A 20 10.36 1.09 -9.66
C LEU A 20 10.07 0.80 -11.14
N LEU A 21 10.29 -0.43 -11.62
CA LEU A 21 10.07 -0.81 -13.02
C LEU A 21 8.64 -1.33 -13.28
N ILE A 22 8.02 -2.00 -12.31
CA ILE A 22 6.68 -2.60 -12.42
C ILE A 22 5.62 -1.60 -12.88
N PRO A 23 5.48 -0.38 -12.28
CA PRO A 23 4.51 0.60 -12.74
C PRO A 23 4.73 1.07 -14.19
N GLY A 24 5.98 1.00 -14.66
CA GLY A 24 6.36 1.25 -16.04
C GLY A 24 5.81 0.22 -17.00
N ILE A 25 5.97 -1.05 -16.65
CA ILE A 25 5.47 -2.18 -17.42
C ILE A 25 3.94 -2.15 -17.46
N GLU A 26 3.29 -1.96 -16.32
CA GLU A 26 1.84 -1.89 -16.21
C GLU A 26 1.24 -0.83 -17.15
N ARG A 27 1.78 0.39 -17.13
CA ARG A 27 1.31 1.46 -18.03
C ARG A 27 1.53 1.17 -19.49
N LYS A 28 2.59 0.46 -19.84
CA LYS A 28 2.87 0.06 -21.23
C LYS A 28 1.86 -0.99 -21.69
N VAL A 29 1.55 -1.98 -20.85
CA VAL A 29 0.53 -2.99 -21.12
C VAL A 29 -0.85 -2.34 -21.27
N HIS A 30 -1.26 -1.48 -20.33
CA HIS A 30 -2.52 -0.74 -20.42
C HIS A 30 -2.62 0.10 -21.71
N ALA A 31 -1.54 0.76 -22.10
CA ALA A 31 -1.52 1.54 -23.34
C ALA A 31 -1.68 0.66 -24.58
N ARG A 32 -1.04 -0.52 -24.62
CA ARG A 32 -1.20 -1.49 -25.72
C ARG A 32 -2.62 -2.04 -25.81
N ILE A 33 -3.24 -2.38 -24.68
CA ILE A 33 -4.65 -2.81 -24.63
C ILE A 33 -5.57 -1.70 -25.19
N GLN A 34 -5.25 -0.44 -24.86
CA GLN A 34 -5.97 0.74 -25.34
C GLN A 34 -5.53 1.19 -26.76
N GLN A 35 -4.71 0.40 -27.46
CA GLN A 35 -4.20 0.70 -28.80
C GLN A 35 -3.52 2.07 -28.93
N ARG A 36 -2.83 2.51 -27.87
CA ARG A 36 -2.01 3.75 -27.87
C ARG A 36 -0.56 3.45 -27.51
N VAL A 37 0.34 4.37 -27.86
CA VAL A 37 1.74 4.28 -27.44
C VAL A 37 1.86 4.73 -25.99
N GLY A 38 2.31 3.83 -25.12
CA GLY A 38 2.55 4.10 -23.71
C GLY A 38 3.88 4.83 -23.46
N PRO A 39 4.05 5.39 -22.25
CA PRO A 39 5.32 6.00 -21.85
C PRO A 39 6.46 4.98 -21.80
N PRO A 40 7.74 5.43 -21.83
CA PRO A 40 8.90 4.56 -21.57
C PRO A 40 8.82 3.87 -20.21
N ILE A 41 9.43 2.69 -20.09
CA ILE A 41 9.33 1.83 -18.88
C ILE A 41 9.93 2.52 -17.64
N THR A 42 11.00 3.30 -17.80
CA THR A 42 11.66 3.99 -16.68
C THR A 42 10.95 5.27 -16.23
N THR A 43 9.99 5.77 -17.01
CA THR A 43 9.34 7.06 -16.73
C THR A 43 8.45 7.04 -15.49
N PRO A 44 7.57 6.04 -15.29
CA PRO A 44 6.62 6.07 -14.17
C PRO A 44 7.25 5.87 -12.79
N GLY A 45 8.32 5.10 -12.68
CA GLY A 45 9.04 4.91 -11.42
C GLY A 45 10.19 5.91 -11.27
N PHE A 46 11.35 5.58 -11.84
CA PHE A 46 12.60 6.30 -11.61
C PHE A 46 12.50 7.81 -11.91
N TRP A 47 12.03 8.20 -13.10
CA TRP A 47 11.97 9.62 -13.47
C TRP A 47 10.94 10.41 -12.66
N ASN A 48 9.82 9.80 -12.27
CA ASN A 48 8.85 10.47 -11.43
C ASN A 48 9.40 10.72 -10.03
N VAL A 49 10.05 9.72 -9.43
CA VAL A 49 10.70 9.88 -8.12
C VAL A 49 11.69 11.03 -8.18
N MET A 50 12.61 11.03 -9.14
CA MET A 50 13.57 12.13 -9.33
C MET A 50 12.89 13.49 -9.52
N LYS A 51 11.86 13.57 -10.36
CA LYS A 51 11.07 14.79 -10.58
C LYS A 51 10.45 15.33 -9.29
N PHE A 52 9.91 14.46 -8.45
CA PHE A 52 9.28 14.86 -7.19
C PHE A 52 10.30 15.28 -6.12
N LEU A 53 11.50 14.70 -6.11
CA LEU A 53 12.59 15.13 -5.25
C LEU A 53 13.05 16.58 -5.53
N PHE A 54 13.06 16.99 -6.80
CA PHE A 54 13.48 18.35 -7.19
C PHE A 54 12.40 19.44 -6.98
N LYS A 55 11.17 19.07 -6.63
CA LYS A 55 10.12 20.06 -6.37
C LYS A 55 10.28 20.71 -5.00
N LYS A 56 9.87 21.99 -4.90
CA LYS A 56 9.80 22.71 -3.63
C LYS A 56 8.82 22.01 -2.68
N ARG A 57 9.24 21.80 -1.43
CA ARG A 57 8.41 21.20 -0.39
C ARG A 57 7.34 22.20 0.04
N ILE A 58 6.11 21.71 0.15
CA ILE A 58 4.98 22.45 0.70
C ILE A 58 4.74 21.88 2.10
N THR A 59 4.50 22.74 3.08
CA THR A 59 4.11 22.32 4.42
C THR A 59 2.66 21.84 4.38
N PRO A 60 2.37 20.60 4.81
CA PRO A 60 1.01 20.07 4.76
C PRO A 60 0.12 20.82 5.76
N ASN A 61 -1.13 21.06 5.39
CA ASN A 61 -2.14 21.52 6.33
C ASN A 61 -2.68 20.31 7.10
N SER A 62 -2.15 20.10 8.30
CA SER A 62 -2.48 18.97 9.17
C SER A 62 -2.50 19.42 10.63
N PRO A 63 -3.36 18.83 11.49
CA PRO A 63 -3.30 19.05 12.93
C PRO A 63 -1.92 18.71 13.52
N ASN A 64 -1.22 17.73 12.93
CA ASN A 64 0.13 17.38 13.32
C ASN A 64 1.00 17.02 12.09
N PRO A 65 1.75 17.98 11.53
CA PRO A 65 2.53 17.77 10.30
C PRO A 65 3.67 16.76 10.48
N ALA A 66 4.22 16.64 11.70
CA ALA A 66 5.30 15.68 11.97
C ALA A 66 4.79 14.23 11.89
N LEU A 67 3.64 13.94 12.50
CA LEU A 67 3.02 12.62 12.42
C LEU A 67 2.62 12.28 10.99
N TYR A 68 2.09 13.25 10.23
CA TYR A 68 1.72 13.02 8.83
C TYR A 68 2.91 12.58 7.95
N HIS A 69 4.10 13.15 8.17
CA HIS A 69 5.32 12.70 7.49
C HIS A 69 5.84 11.36 8.03
N LEU A 70 5.75 11.14 9.34
CA LEU A 70 6.19 9.90 9.99
C LEU A 70 5.38 8.68 9.55
N VAL A 71 4.08 8.85 9.31
CA VAL A 71 3.20 7.79 8.81
C VAL A 71 3.74 7.22 7.48
N LEU A 72 4.21 8.08 6.57
CA LEU A 72 4.77 7.63 5.30
C LEU A 72 6.15 6.97 5.44
N THR A 73 7.01 7.46 6.33
CA THR A 73 8.31 6.82 6.59
C THR A 73 8.15 5.46 7.26
N ALA A 74 7.19 5.35 8.20
CA ALA A 74 6.84 4.11 8.86
C ALA A 74 6.29 3.06 7.86
N ALA A 75 5.45 3.48 6.92
CA ALA A 75 4.96 2.61 5.85
C ALA A 75 6.10 2.05 5.01
N LEU A 76 7.03 2.91 4.58
CA LEU A 76 8.19 2.50 3.79
C LEU A 76 9.08 1.53 4.57
N ALA A 77 9.31 1.79 5.86
CA ALA A 77 10.04 0.89 6.74
C ALA A 77 9.36 -0.48 6.88
N CYS A 78 8.03 -0.52 7.00
CA CYS A 78 7.27 -1.77 7.06
C CYS A 78 7.41 -2.58 5.76
N VAL A 79 7.30 -1.95 4.60
CA VAL A 79 7.46 -2.62 3.30
C VAL A 79 8.88 -3.17 3.11
N LEU A 80 9.90 -2.40 3.48
CA LEU A 80 11.29 -2.88 3.47
C LEU A 80 11.50 -4.03 4.46
N ALA A 81 10.85 -4.01 5.63
CA ALA A 81 10.89 -5.11 6.58
C ALA A 81 10.23 -6.37 6.01
N VAL A 82 9.08 -6.26 5.33
CA VAL A 82 8.44 -7.38 4.64
C VAL A 82 9.36 -8.00 3.60
N LEU A 83 10.02 -7.17 2.77
CA LEU A 83 10.99 -7.66 1.79
C LEU A 83 12.20 -8.36 2.44
N ALA A 84 12.73 -7.78 3.51
CA ALA A 84 13.86 -8.38 4.23
C ALA A 84 13.49 -9.74 4.82
N ILE A 85 12.33 -9.84 5.49
CA ILE A 85 11.84 -11.06 6.14
C ILE A 85 11.51 -12.15 5.11
N SER A 86 11.06 -11.77 3.92
CA SER A 86 10.72 -12.72 2.84
C SER A 86 11.94 -13.44 2.27
N THR A 87 13.17 -12.99 2.57
CA THR A 87 14.36 -13.67 2.06
C THR A 87 14.68 -14.98 2.80
N PRO A 88 15.13 -16.04 2.09
CA PRO A 88 15.45 -17.34 2.67
C PRO A 88 16.49 -17.29 3.81
N ALA A 89 17.34 -16.26 3.83
CA ALA A 89 18.34 -16.06 4.87
C ALA A 89 17.75 -15.81 6.27
N TRP A 90 16.50 -15.32 6.37
CA TRP A 90 15.82 -15.03 7.64
C TRP A 90 14.96 -16.18 8.15
N TRP A 91 14.80 -17.26 7.38
CA TRP A 91 13.96 -18.38 7.76
C TRP A 91 14.45 -19.13 9.02
N GLY A 92 15.72 -18.97 9.38
CA GLY A 92 16.30 -19.53 10.61
C GLY A 92 16.16 -18.67 11.87
N ILE A 93 15.75 -17.40 11.75
CA ILE A 93 15.56 -16.51 12.90
C ILE A 93 14.11 -16.66 13.37
N LEU A 94 13.92 -17.37 14.48
CA LEU A 94 12.64 -17.75 15.07
C LEU A 94 11.68 -16.55 15.22
N GLY A 95 10.47 -16.68 14.66
CA GLY A 95 9.32 -15.80 14.90
C GLY A 95 8.92 -14.89 13.73
N PHE A 96 9.89 -14.26 13.05
CA PHE A 96 9.60 -13.31 11.97
C PHE A 96 9.39 -13.97 10.60
N ALA A 97 9.96 -15.15 10.36
CA ALA A 97 9.73 -15.94 9.14
C ALA A 97 8.46 -16.80 9.21
N SER A 98 7.43 -16.30 9.89
CA SER A 98 6.12 -16.91 9.95
C SER A 98 5.16 -16.14 9.06
N VAL A 99 4.18 -16.86 8.52
CA VAL A 99 3.05 -16.25 7.80
C VAL A 99 2.38 -15.15 8.58
N LEU A 100 2.23 -15.39 9.89
CA LEU A 100 1.57 -14.46 10.78
C LEU A 100 2.32 -13.14 10.85
N GLY A 101 3.66 -13.19 10.82
CA GLY A 101 4.51 -11.99 10.78
C GLY A 101 4.33 -11.20 9.48
N VAL A 102 4.33 -11.87 8.33
CA VAL A 102 4.13 -11.21 7.03
C VAL A 102 2.71 -10.66 6.90
N ALA A 103 1.69 -11.44 7.27
CA ALA A 103 0.30 -11.00 7.28
C ALA A 103 0.07 -9.82 8.23
N GLY A 104 0.70 -9.83 9.40
CA GLY A 104 0.64 -8.73 10.36
C GLY A 104 1.28 -7.44 9.81
N LEU A 105 2.44 -7.53 9.18
CA LEU A 105 3.11 -6.37 8.60
C LEU A 105 2.35 -5.79 7.40
N LEU A 106 1.76 -6.63 6.55
CA LEU A 106 0.86 -6.18 5.48
C LEU A 106 -0.35 -5.44 6.05
N LYS A 107 -0.90 -5.92 7.18
CA LYS A 107 -2.02 -5.24 7.85
C LYS A 107 -1.63 -3.87 8.41
N VAL A 108 -0.40 -3.74 8.91
CA VAL A 108 0.12 -2.44 9.37
C VAL A 108 0.24 -1.48 8.21
N GLU A 109 0.75 -1.90 7.05
CA GLU A 109 0.85 -1.07 5.84
C GLU A 109 -0.53 -0.58 5.38
N GLU A 110 -1.53 -1.45 5.34
CA GLU A 110 -2.92 -1.08 5.03
C GLU A 110 -3.44 0.02 5.96
N SER A 111 -3.17 -0.10 7.27
CA SER A 111 -3.65 0.85 8.28
C SER A 111 -3.09 2.27 8.12
N VAL A 112 -1.90 2.41 7.51
CA VAL A 112 -1.26 3.70 7.20
C VAL A 112 -2.19 4.58 6.37
N TYR A 113 -2.92 4.02 5.39
CA TYR A 113 -3.84 4.80 4.56
C TYR A 113 -4.99 5.42 5.36
N VAL A 114 -5.41 4.79 6.45
CA VAL A 114 -6.41 5.36 7.37
C VAL A 114 -5.82 6.54 8.12
N PHE A 115 -4.59 6.39 8.63
CA PHE A 115 -3.88 7.47 9.33
C PHE A 115 -3.61 8.67 8.41
N MET A 116 -3.22 8.43 7.15
CA MET A 116 -3.04 9.49 6.16
C MET A 116 -4.33 10.28 5.93
N GLY A 117 -5.47 9.59 5.74
CA GLY A 117 -6.76 10.27 5.54
C GLY A 117 -7.29 10.98 6.79
N SER A 118 -6.97 10.49 7.99
CA SER A 118 -7.40 11.11 9.23
C SER A 118 -6.56 12.33 9.63
N LEU A 119 -5.30 12.39 9.22
CA LEU A 119 -4.36 13.46 9.58
C LEU A 119 -4.26 14.56 8.50
N ALA A 120 -4.79 14.34 7.31
CA ALA A 120 -4.83 15.35 6.25
C ALA A 120 -6.09 16.21 6.37
N ASP A 121 -5.91 17.54 6.46
CA ASP A 121 -7.01 18.51 6.40
C ASP A 121 -6.71 19.51 5.27
N SER A 122 -7.09 19.21 4.03
CA SER A 122 -6.69 20.07 2.91
C SER A 122 -7.45 21.39 2.82
N VAL A 123 -6.80 22.37 2.22
CA VAL A 123 -7.37 23.68 1.88
C VAL A 123 -8.60 23.55 0.96
N MET A 124 -8.64 22.52 0.11
CA MET A 124 -9.77 22.25 -0.80
C MET A 124 -11.03 21.79 -0.05
N SER A 125 -10.85 21.20 1.13
CA SER A 125 -11.95 20.73 1.96
C SER A 125 -12.53 21.82 2.88
N VAL A 126 -11.77 22.89 3.15
CA VAL A 126 -12.23 24.02 3.96
C VAL A 126 -12.78 25.12 3.04
N ARG A 127 -13.98 24.91 2.48
CA ARG A 127 -14.74 26.00 1.84
C ARG A 127 -15.52 26.88 2.82
N MET A 128 -15.34 26.69 4.12
CA MET A 128 -15.98 27.55 5.12
C MET A 128 -15.06 27.75 6.32
N PRO A 129 -14.39 28.90 6.45
CA PRO A 129 -13.35 29.13 7.46
C PRO A 129 -13.88 29.30 8.90
N ALA A 130 -15.19 29.49 9.08
CA ALA A 130 -15.77 29.73 10.40
C ALA A 130 -17.00 28.83 10.60
N ASN A 131 -17.13 28.20 11.76
CA ASN A 131 -18.44 27.76 12.26
C ASN A 131 -19.28 29.04 12.24
N ASP A 132 -20.37 29.08 11.48
CA ASP A 132 -21.18 30.28 11.46
C ASP A 132 -21.91 30.36 12.79
N MET A 133 -21.24 30.96 13.78
CA MET A 133 -21.76 31.23 15.11
C MET A 133 -22.82 32.34 15.07
N THR A 134 -23.03 32.97 13.90
CA THR A 134 -24.05 33.99 13.73
C THR A 134 -25.44 33.36 13.67
N ARG A 135 -26.38 34.00 14.35
CA ARG A 135 -27.72 33.49 14.68
C ARG A 135 -28.62 33.22 13.46
N TYR A 136 -28.18 33.55 12.24
CA TYR A 136 -28.99 33.58 11.01
C TYR A 136 -28.47 32.68 9.87
N ALA A 137 -27.43 31.88 10.10
CA ALA A 137 -26.99 30.90 9.12
C ALA A 137 -27.96 29.71 9.04
N SER A 138 -28.37 29.32 7.84
CA SER A 138 -29.32 28.22 7.59
C SER A 138 -28.84 26.83 8.07
N PHE A 139 -27.57 26.70 8.49
CA PHE A 139 -26.92 25.44 8.87
C PHE A 139 -26.11 25.60 10.17
N LYS A 140 -26.81 25.85 11.28
CA LYS A 140 -26.21 25.87 12.63
C LYS A 140 -25.81 24.44 13.04
N ASP A 141 -24.62 24.27 13.64
CA ASP A 141 -24.07 22.99 14.12
C ASP A 141 -23.86 21.86 13.10
N ALA A 142 -23.75 22.18 11.80
CA ALA A 142 -23.43 21.16 10.79
C ALA A 142 -22.00 20.59 10.99
N VAL A 143 -21.91 19.29 11.25
CA VAL A 143 -20.63 18.57 11.36
C VAL A 143 -19.90 18.61 10.02
N ARG A 144 -18.77 19.31 9.98
CA ARG A 144 -17.91 19.39 8.79
C ARG A 144 -16.99 18.18 8.77
N THR A 145 -17.16 17.33 7.77
CA THR A 145 -16.23 16.22 7.51
C THR A 145 -15.40 16.55 6.28
N PRO A 146 -14.07 16.64 6.40
CA PRO A 146 -13.25 16.87 5.23
C PRO A 146 -13.25 15.67 4.29
N PHE A 147 -12.99 15.91 2.99
CA PHE A 147 -12.98 14.85 1.96
C PHE A 147 -11.98 13.73 2.30
N GLU A 148 -10.88 14.08 2.96
CA GLU A 148 -9.83 13.20 3.44
C GLU A 148 -10.34 12.24 4.52
N ARG A 149 -11.21 12.71 5.44
CA ARG A 149 -11.85 11.84 6.44
C ARG A 149 -12.87 10.89 5.81
N VAL A 150 -13.59 11.33 4.78
CA VAL A 150 -14.47 10.43 4.00
C VAL A 150 -13.64 9.35 3.30
N SER A 151 -12.46 9.70 2.78
CA SER A 151 -11.49 8.75 2.21
C SER A 151 -10.95 7.77 3.27
N ALA A 152 -10.67 8.22 4.49
CA ALA A 152 -10.25 7.35 5.60
C ALA A 152 -11.30 6.31 5.98
N VAL A 153 -12.59 6.68 5.99
CA VAL A 153 -13.69 5.73 6.24
C VAL A 153 -13.80 4.70 5.11
N ARG A 154 -13.56 5.12 3.85
CA ARG A 154 -13.52 4.20 2.70
C ARG A 154 -12.35 3.23 2.77
N SER A 155 -11.15 3.71 3.12
CA SER A 155 -9.99 2.84 3.27
C SER A 155 -10.20 1.84 4.41
N LEU A 156 -10.76 2.25 5.54
CA LEU A 156 -11.11 1.34 6.63
C LEU A 156 -12.07 0.22 6.18
N LYS A 157 -13.08 0.53 5.38
CA LYS A 157 -13.99 -0.49 4.80
C LYS A 157 -13.26 -1.46 3.88
N MET A 158 -12.36 -0.97 3.03
CA MET A 158 -11.56 -1.81 2.14
C MET A 158 -10.59 -2.72 2.92
N ILE A 159 -9.95 -2.17 3.95
CA ILE A 159 -9.04 -2.90 4.85
C ILE A 159 -9.81 -3.97 5.62
N THR A 160 -10.99 -3.68 6.16
CA THR A 160 -11.74 -4.63 6.98
C THR A 160 -12.40 -5.74 6.16
N LEU A 161 -13.05 -5.39 5.04
CA LEU A 161 -13.82 -6.34 4.23
C LEU A 161 -13.02 -6.93 3.06
N GLY A 162 -12.20 -6.10 2.42
CA GLY A 162 -11.49 -6.45 1.18
C GLY A 162 -10.26 -7.33 1.39
N SER A 163 -9.53 -7.15 2.49
CA SER A 163 -8.32 -7.92 2.78
C SER A 163 -8.60 -9.29 3.41
N PHE A 164 -9.78 -9.50 3.99
CA PHE A 164 -10.12 -10.73 4.71
C PHE A 164 -10.03 -12.01 3.84
N PRO A 165 -10.53 -12.02 2.58
CA PRO A 165 -10.36 -13.16 1.68
C PRO A 165 -8.89 -13.46 1.36
N PHE A 166 -8.06 -12.43 1.23
CA PHE A 166 -6.63 -12.58 0.95
C PHE A 166 -5.91 -13.31 2.10
N TYR A 167 -6.14 -12.87 3.34
CA TYR A 167 -5.50 -13.50 4.50
C TYR A 167 -5.94 -14.95 4.71
N ILE A 168 -7.23 -15.26 4.54
CA ILE A 168 -7.71 -16.66 4.60
C ILE A 168 -7.02 -17.53 3.56
N ALA A 169 -6.94 -17.04 2.32
CA ALA A 169 -6.33 -17.78 1.23
C ALA A 169 -4.84 -18.04 1.47
N LEU A 170 -4.15 -17.08 2.07
CA LEU A 170 -2.73 -17.17 2.40
C LEU A 170 -2.43 -18.26 3.45
N PHE A 171 -3.36 -18.58 4.36
CA PHE A 171 -3.19 -19.65 5.35
C PHE A 171 -3.32 -21.08 4.81
N ILE A 172 -4.04 -21.28 3.70
CA ILE A 172 -4.34 -22.62 3.15
C ILE A 172 -3.09 -23.49 2.90
N PRO A 173 -2.00 -23.01 2.26
CA PRO A 173 -0.79 -23.82 2.07
C PRO A 173 -0.11 -24.20 3.39
N PHE A 174 -0.19 -23.36 4.42
CA PHE A 174 0.45 -23.59 5.72
C PHE A 174 -0.31 -24.60 6.57
N VAL A 175 -1.65 -24.57 6.51
CA VAL A 175 -2.49 -25.61 7.12
C VAL A 175 -2.15 -26.99 6.54
N LYS A 176 -1.86 -27.08 5.24
CA LYS A 176 -1.46 -28.35 4.60
C LYS A 176 -0.02 -28.76 4.90
N ALA A 177 0.88 -27.81 5.07
CA ALA A 177 2.26 -28.09 5.47
C ALA A 177 2.35 -28.56 6.94
N GLY A 178 1.33 -28.29 7.76
CA GLY A 178 1.35 -28.59 9.19
C GLY A 178 2.29 -27.68 9.99
N GLY A 179 2.75 -26.57 9.38
CA GLY A 179 3.73 -25.64 9.96
C GLY A 179 3.46 -24.20 9.52
N VAL A 180 3.92 -23.25 10.34
CA VAL A 180 3.71 -21.79 10.12
C VAL A 180 4.90 -21.14 9.40
N GLY A 181 6.01 -21.88 9.27
CA GLY A 181 7.24 -21.39 8.64
C GLY A 181 7.24 -21.53 7.11
N PHE A 182 7.87 -20.58 6.42
CA PHE A 182 8.07 -20.66 4.97
C PHE A 182 8.86 -21.90 4.52
N ALA A 183 9.78 -22.37 5.38
CA ALA A 183 10.58 -23.56 5.12
C ALA A 183 9.75 -24.85 5.05
N ASP A 184 8.63 -24.93 5.77
CA ASP A 184 7.78 -26.12 5.80
C ASP A 184 6.89 -26.21 4.56
N VAL A 185 6.47 -25.06 4.01
CA VAL A 185 5.75 -25.01 2.73
C VAL A 185 6.65 -25.44 1.57
N GLY A 186 7.94 -25.08 1.60
CA GLY A 186 8.90 -25.50 0.58
C GLY A 186 9.19 -27.01 0.55
N ARG A 187 8.79 -27.76 1.58
CA ARG A 187 8.97 -29.23 1.68
C ARG A 187 7.76 -30.02 1.18
N LEU A 188 6.67 -29.36 0.77
CA LEU A 188 5.51 -30.02 0.18
C LEU A 188 5.88 -30.68 -1.15
N SER A 189 5.72 -32.01 -1.21
CA SER A 189 6.06 -32.82 -2.39
C SER A 189 5.07 -32.66 -3.55
N TRP A 190 3.84 -32.20 -3.27
CA TRP A 190 2.78 -32.00 -4.26
C TRP A 190 2.40 -30.52 -4.39
N PRO A 191 2.13 -30.01 -5.61
CA PRO A 191 1.66 -28.65 -5.80
C PRO A 191 0.32 -28.47 -5.09
N VAL A 192 0.25 -27.47 -4.19
CA VAL A 192 -0.94 -27.17 -3.38
C VAL A 192 -2.18 -26.97 -4.25
N ILE A 193 -2.01 -26.47 -5.48
CA ILE A 193 -3.05 -26.23 -6.48
C ILE A 193 -3.76 -27.53 -6.91
N GLY A 194 -3.11 -28.69 -6.85
CA GLY A 194 -3.67 -29.97 -7.29
C GLY A 194 -4.81 -30.52 -6.41
N SER A 195 -5.15 -29.84 -5.32
CA SER A 195 -6.23 -30.23 -4.41
C SER A 195 -7.37 -29.22 -4.45
N LEU A 196 -8.61 -29.68 -4.28
CA LEU A 196 -9.81 -28.83 -4.37
C LEU A 196 -9.73 -27.59 -3.45
N SER A 197 -9.25 -27.77 -2.22
CA SER A 197 -9.06 -26.67 -1.27
C SER A 197 -7.94 -25.70 -1.69
N GLY A 198 -6.92 -26.17 -2.41
CA GLY A 198 -5.87 -25.31 -2.93
C GLY A 198 -6.29 -24.54 -4.18
N LEU A 199 -7.12 -25.13 -5.04
CA LEU A 199 -7.71 -24.44 -6.19
C LEU A 199 -8.64 -23.31 -5.75
N LEU A 200 -9.55 -23.58 -4.82
CA LEU A 200 -10.43 -22.57 -4.24
C LEU A 200 -9.62 -21.48 -3.53
N GLY A 201 -8.57 -21.87 -2.80
CA GLY A 201 -7.62 -20.95 -2.19
C GLY A 201 -6.88 -20.06 -3.20
N ALA A 202 -6.45 -20.61 -4.33
CA ALA A 202 -5.77 -19.85 -5.36
C ALA A 202 -6.71 -18.82 -6.01
N ALA A 203 -7.97 -19.19 -6.25
CA ALA A 203 -8.97 -18.28 -6.80
C ALA A 203 -9.29 -17.13 -5.83
N THR A 204 -9.48 -17.44 -4.54
CA THR A 204 -9.72 -16.40 -3.50
C THR A 204 -8.49 -15.54 -3.28
N TYR A 205 -7.28 -16.12 -3.31
CA TYR A 205 -6.03 -15.37 -3.26
C TYR A 205 -5.91 -14.39 -4.43
N PHE A 206 -6.21 -14.82 -5.65
CA PHE A 206 -6.13 -13.96 -6.83
C PHE A 206 -7.08 -12.76 -6.72
N ILE A 207 -8.35 -12.99 -6.33
CA ILE A 207 -9.32 -11.91 -6.14
C ILE A 207 -8.88 -10.99 -4.99
N GLY A 208 -8.47 -11.56 -3.86
CA GLY A 208 -8.00 -10.81 -2.69
C GLY A 208 -6.75 -9.97 -2.98
N TYR A 209 -5.81 -10.51 -3.75
CA TYR A 209 -4.61 -9.80 -4.19
C TYR A 209 -4.97 -8.58 -5.05
N ASN A 210 -5.89 -8.72 -6.01
CA ASN A 210 -6.36 -7.59 -6.83
C ASN A 210 -7.03 -6.49 -5.98
N ILE A 211 -7.72 -6.86 -4.90
CA ILE A 211 -8.30 -5.90 -3.96
C ILE A 211 -7.19 -5.20 -3.17
N MET A 212 -6.20 -5.95 -2.67
CA MET A 212 -5.11 -5.42 -1.83
C MET A 212 -4.22 -4.42 -2.59
N THR A 213 -3.90 -4.68 -3.85
CA THR A 213 -3.10 -3.76 -4.68
C THR A 213 -3.82 -2.41 -4.93
N ASN A 214 -5.12 -2.30 -4.63
CA ASN A 214 -5.95 -1.10 -4.84
C ASN A 214 -5.74 -0.48 -6.24
N ASN A 215 -5.73 -1.34 -7.25
CA ASN A 215 -5.75 -0.97 -8.65
C ASN A 215 -7.13 -1.29 -9.24
N ARG A 216 -7.41 -0.80 -10.44
CA ARG A 216 -8.67 -1.13 -11.13
C ARG A 216 -8.78 -2.65 -11.28
N PRO A 217 -9.94 -3.27 -10.96
CA PRO A 217 -11.27 -2.65 -10.76
C PRO A 217 -11.58 -2.15 -9.32
N PHE A 218 -10.81 -2.53 -8.31
CA PHE A 218 -11.09 -2.24 -6.90
C PHE A 218 -10.29 -1.04 -6.36
N ASP A 219 -10.45 0.13 -6.98
CA ASP A 219 -9.75 1.36 -6.59
C ASP A 219 -10.65 2.29 -5.75
N ILE A 220 -10.93 1.87 -4.52
CA ILE A 220 -11.79 2.63 -3.60
C ILE A 220 -10.97 3.65 -2.79
N ILE A 221 -9.68 3.40 -2.56
CA ILE A 221 -8.80 4.25 -1.74
C ILE A 221 -8.26 5.43 -2.56
N LYS A 222 -7.95 5.25 -3.84
CA LYS A 222 -7.31 6.25 -4.70
C LYS A 222 -8.14 6.60 -5.96
N PRO A 223 -9.48 6.74 -5.86
CA PRO A 223 -10.31 6.98 -7.02
C PRO A 223 -9.96 8.34 -7.63
N LYS A 224 -9.57 8.37 -8.91
CA LYS A 224 -9.27 9.63 -9.61
C LYS A 224 -10.52 10.45 -9.96
N VAL A 225 -11.69 9.82 -9.97
CA VAL A 225 -12.94 10.40 -10.49
C VAL A 225 -13.93 10.75 -9.37
N ASP A 226 -13.97 9.97 -8.28
CA ASP A 226 -15.02 10.14 -7.24
C ASP A 226 -14.64 11.16 -6.14
N ILE A 227 -13.45 11.00 -5.54
CA ILE A 227 -12.95 11.86 -4.46
C ILE A 227 -11.48 12.10 -4.77
N ILE A 228 -11.08 13.35 -4.98
CA ILE A 228 -9.72 13.74 -5.41
C ILE A 228 -8.69 13.18 -4.43
N GLU A 229 -8.08 12.02 -4.71
CA GLU A 229 -6.92 11.39 -4.03
C GLU A 229 -6.88 11.37 -2.47
N GLY A 230 -7.95 11.78 -1.77
CA GLY A 230 -8.16 11.72 -0.32
C GLY A 230 -6.92 12.05 0.52
N GLY A 231 -6.49 11.09 1.33
CA GLY A 231 -5.33 11.22 2.22
C GLY A 231 -3.98 11.42 1.54
N LEU A 232 -3.89 11.41 0.21
CA LEU A 232 -2.67 11.71 -0.54
C LEU A 232 -2.59 13.16 -1.02
N MET A 233 -3.67 13.94 -0.89
CA MET A 233 -3.76 15.30 -1.43
C MET A 233 -2.66 16.23 -0.89
N GLU A 234 -2.37 16.15 0.41
CA GLU A 234 -1.40 17.02 1.09
C GLU A 234 0.06 16.56 0.91
N TYR A 235 0.30 15.36 0.36
CA TYR A 235 1.67 14.94 0.05
C TYR A 235 2.16 15.62 -1.24
N ALA A 236 3.02 16.61 -1.06
CA ALA A 236 3.70 17.31 -2.14
C ALA A 236 5.20 16.98 -2.21
N ALA A 237 5.79 17.21 -3.39
CA ALA A 237 7.23 17.11 -3.64
C ALA A 237 7.85 15.78 -3.17
N ALA A 238 8.93 15.83 -2.39
CA ALA A 238 9.69 14.65 -1.96
C ALA A 238 8.83 13.58 -1.28
N TRP A 239 7.83 13.98 -0.48
CA TRP A 239 6.92 13.05 0.20
C TRP A 239 6.04 12.29 -0.80
N ARG A 240 5.56 12.96 -1.85
CA ARG A 240 4.86 12.27 -2.95
C ARG A 240 5.79 11.31 -3.69
N GLY A 241 7.06 11.66 -3.84
CA GLY A 241 8.09 10.77 -4.40
C GLY A 241 8.28 9.50 -3.57
N MET A 242 8.38 9.61 -2.25
CA MET A 242 8.47 8.45 -1.34
C MET A 242 7.24 7.55 -1.42
N TYR A 243 6.07 8.14 -1.59
CA TYR A 243 4.84 7.39 -1.82
C TYR A 243 4.85 6.61 -3.14
N TYR A 244 5.41 7.15 -4.22
CA TYR A 244 5.59 6.38 -5.47
C TYR A 244 6.55 5.20 -5.29
N VAL A 245 7.56 5.32 -4.43
CA VAL A 245 8.42 4.20 -4.06
C VAL A 245 7.63 3.16 -3.29
N LEU A 246 6.88 3.57 -2.26
CA LEU A 246 6.02 2.68 -1.47
C LEU A 246 5.07 1.87 -2.36
N SER A 247 4.32 2.55 -3.24
CA SER A 247 3.32 1.91 -4.11
C SER A 247 3.91 1.06 -5.23
N GLY A 248 5.20 1.22 -5.56
CA GLY A 248 5.86 0.39 -6.56
C GLY A 248 6.47 -0.88 -5.97
N VAL A 249 6.88 -0.83 -4.70
CA VAL A 249 7.56 -1.94 -4.01
C VAL A 249 6.56 -2.96 -3.44
N LEU A 250 5.32 -2.54 -3.22
CA LEU A 250 4.22 -3.39 -2.73
C LEU A 250 3.55 -4.17 -3.86
#